data_AF-A0A4R1G8U9-F1
#
_entry.id   AF-A0A4R1G8U9-F1
#
_cell.length_a   1.000
_cell.length_b   1.000
_cell.length_c   1.000
_cell.angle_alpha   90.00
_cell.angle_beta   90.00
_cell.angle_gamma   90.00
#
_symmetry.space_group_name_H-M   'P 1'
#
loop_
_entity.id
_entity.type
_entity.pdbx_description
1 polymer ?
#
loop_
_entity_poly.entity_id
_entity_poly.type
_entity_poly.pdbx_seq_one_letter_code
_entity_poly.pdbx_strand_id
1 'polypeptide(L)'
;MNGLRSKLGQLLRIWSKPASQSVAPSSSEELRILGAAELVRPAGTLFLAVLLVIASAMLVIYSAYEYRRLFNQHQVLSSQGEDLQVEWGQLLLEESAWSSNNRVETLADKKLQMTTPERDNIEIVRHER
;
A
#
# COMPACT_ATOMS: atom_id res chain seq x y z
N MET A 1 -60.08 30.35 73.04
CA MET A 1 -59.32 29.08 73.01
C MET A 1 -59.71 28.19 71.81
N ASN A 2 -59.72 28.69 70.56
CA ASN A 2 -60.24 27.93 69.39
C ASN A 2 -59.20 27.61 68.31
N GLY A 3 -57.90 27.87 68.54
CA GLY A 3 -56.84 27.68 67.54
C GLY A 3 -56.26 26.26 67.43
N LEU A 4 -56.49 25.37 68.42
CA LEU A 4 -55.84 24.04 68.43
C LEU A 4 -56.54 22.98 67.57
N ARG A 5 -57.85 23.09 67.31
CA ARG A 5 -58.60 22.07 66.54
C ARG A 5 -58.31 22.13 65.03
N SER A 6 -57.97 23.30 64.49
CA SER A 6 -57.62 23.49 63.08
C SER A 6 -56.26 22.87 62.72
N LYS A 7 -55.26 22.99 63.61
CA LYS A 7 -53.94 22.38 63.41
C LYS A 7 -53.99 20.86 63.45
N LEU A 8 -54.87 20.27 64.27
CA LEU A 8 -55.10 18.82 64.32
C LEU A 8 -55.65 18.26 62.99
N GLY A 9 -56.51 19.00 62.29
CA GLY A 9 -57.01 18.61 60.97
C GLY A 9 -55.95 18.68 59.86
N GLN A 10 -55.01 19.63 59.93
CA GLN A 10 -53.89 19.72 58.98
C GLN A 10 -52.84 18.63 59.22
N LEU A 11 -52.61 18.23 60.47
CA LEU A 11 -51.66 17.16 60.80
C LEU A 11 -52.16 15.78 60.37
N LEU A 12 -53.47 15.53 60.38
CA LEU A 12 -54.07 14.30 59.84
C LEU A 12 -53.98 14.20 58.30
N ARG A 13 -53.91 15.33 57.59
CA ARG A 13 -53.77 15.36 56.13
C ARG A 13 -52.36 15.03 55.64
N ILE A 14 -51.34 15.20 56.48
CA ILE A 14 -49.95 14.79 56.19
C ILE A 14 -49.80 13.27 56.22
N TRP A 15 -50.63 12.56 56.99
CA TRP A 15 -50.58 11.10 57.12
C TRP A 15 -51.50 10.35 56.13
N SER A 16 -52.13 11.04 55.18
CA SER A 16 -53.00 10.43 54.16
C SER A 16 -52.40 10.44 52.75
N LYS A 17 -51.07 10.42 52.62
CA LYS A 17 -50.44 10.12 51.33
C LYS A 17 -50.84 8.69 50.93
N PRO A 18 -51.64 8.48 49.87
CA PRO A 18 -51.92 7.13 49.43
C PRO A 18 -50.60 6.48 49.02
N ALA A 19 -50.45 5.20 49.37
CA ALA A 19 -49.37 4.33 48.95
C ALA A 19 -49.42 4.03 47.43
N SER A 20 -49.61 5.05 46.59
CA SER A 20 -49.63 5.00 45.13
C SER A 20 -48.57 5.90 44.48
N GLN A 21 -47.65 6.46 45.27
CA GLN A 21 -46.41 7.07 44.78
C GLN A 21 -45.24 6.07 44.80
N SER A 22 -45.47 4.80 44.44
CA SER A 22 -44.47 4.11 43.63
C SER A 22 -44.74 4.58 42.21
N VAL A 23 -43.95 5.53 41.72
CA VAL A 23 -43.96 5.93 40.31
C VAL A 23 -43.56 4.70 39.51
N ALA A 24 -44.53 3.85 39.17
CA ALA A 24 -44.38 2.88 38.10
C ALA A 24 -44.10 3.69 36.83
N PRO A 25 -43.11 3.29 36.01
CA PRO A 25 -42.79 4.02 34.79
C PRO A 25 -44.08 4.21 34.00
N SER A 26 -44.38 5.46 33.66
CA SER A 26 -45.56 5.77 32.85
C SER A 26 -45.48 4.96 31.54
N SER A 27 -46.60 4.47 31.02
CA SER A 27 -46.62 3.69 29.76
C SER A 27 -45.94 4.44 28.59
N SER A 28 -45.91 5.78 28.65
CA SER A 28 -45.15 6.64 27.74
C SER A 28 -43.62 6.51 27.86
N GLU A 29 -43.07 6.23 29.04
CA GLU A 29 -41.64 5.96 29.24
C GLU A 29 -41.27 4.54 28.82
N GLU A 30 -42.12 3.56 29.10
CA GLU A 30 -41.89 2.17 28.66
C GLU A 30 -41.84 2.08 27.12
N LEU A 31 -42.75 2.78 26.42
CA LEU A 31 -42.74 2.86 24.95
C LEU A 31 -41.50 3.58 24.40
N ARG A 32 -40.98 4.59 25.10
CA ARG A 32 -39.76 5.31 24.70
C ARG A 32 -38.49 4.46 24.86
N ILE A 33 -38.42 3.64 25.91
CA ILE A 33 -37.27 2.77 26.18
C ILE A 33 -37.25 1.60 25.19
N LEU A 34 -38.42 1.03 24.84
CA LEU A 34 -38.54 0.00 23.80
C LEU A 34 -38.10 0.52 22.42
N GLY A 35 -38.51 1.74 22.05
CA GLY A 35 -38.10 2.37 20.78
C GLY A 35 -36.63 2.80 20.73
N ALA A 36 -36.08 3.27 21.85
CA ALA A 36 -34.66 3.65 21.93
C ALA A 36 -33.74 2.42 21.77
N ALA A 37 -34.10 1.28 22.34
CA ALA A 37 -33.32 0.04 22.24
C ALA A 37 -33.36 -0.57 20.82
N GLU A 38 -34.47 -0.45 20.09
CA GLU A 38 -34.57 -0.94 18.70
C GLU A 38 -33.72 -0.12 17.73
N LEU A 39 -33.55 1.18 17.95
CA LEU A 39 -32.79 2.05 17.05
C LEU A 39 -31.27 1.94 17.23
N VAL A 40 -30.81 1.53 18.42
CA VAL A 40 -29.37 1.35 18.72
C VAL A 40 -28.75 0.22 17.88
N ARG A 41 -29.52 -0.82 17.54
CA ARG A 41 -29.05 -1.94 16.69
C ARG A 41 -28.67 -1.50 15.27
N PRO A 42 -29.56 -0.86 14.47
CA PRO A 42 -29.20 -0.38 13.14
C PRO A 42 -28.23 0.81 13.18
N ALA A 43 -28.29 1.66 14.20
CA ALA A 43 -27.34 2.77 14.35
C ALA A 43 -25.91 2.24 14.60
N GLY A 44 -25.76 1.21 15.44
CA GLY A 44 -24.47 0.58 15.72
C GLY A 44 -23.89 -0.13 14.49
N THR A 45 -24.71 -0.84 13.72
CA THR A 45 -24.23 -1.51 12.49
C THR A 45 -23.83 -0.49 11.42
N LEU A 46 -24.58 0.60 11.24
CA LEU A 46 -24.21 1.68 10.33
C LEU A 46 -22.91 2.37 10.76
N PHE A 47 -22.76 2.67 12.04
CA PHE A 47 -21.54 3.27 12.56
C PHE A 47 -20.32 2.37 12.33
N LEU A 48 -20.45 1.07 12.62
CA LEU A 48 -19.39 0.09 12.35
C LEU A 48 -19.06 0.00 10.85
N ALA A 49 -20.07 -0.02 9.98
CA ALA A 49 -19.87 -0.05 8.54
C ALA A 49 -19.12 1.19 8.03
N VAL A 50 -19.47 2.39 8.53
CA VAL A 50 -18.77 3.64 8.21
C VAL A 50 -17.31 3.57 8.66
N LEU A 51 -17.04 3.08 9.88
CA LEU A 51 -15.67 2.91 10.37
C LEU A 51 -14.86 1.94 9.50
N LEU A 52 -15.46 0.83 9.08
CA LEU A 52 -14.80 -0.13 8.18
C LEU A 52 -14.48 0.48 6.83
N VAL A 53 -15.39 1.28 6.26
CA VAL A 53 -15.16 1.98 4.99
C VAL A 53 -14.04 3.01 5.12
N ILE A 54 -14.01 3.79 6.21
CA ILE A 54 -12.93 4.75 6.46
C ILE A 54 -11.58 4.03 6.63
N ALA A 55 -11.55 2.94 7.40
CA ALA A 55 -10.35 2.14 7.58
C ALA A 55 -9.85 1.55 6.25
N SER A 56 -10.77 1.04 5.42
CA SER A 56 -10.45 0.55 4.08
C SER A 56 -9.89 1.66 3.19
N ALA A 57 -10.52 2.84 3.19
CA ALA A 57 -10.04 3.98 2.41
C ALA A 57 -8.62 4.41 2.84
N MET A 58 -8.34 4.50 4.14
CA MET A 58 -6.99 4.78 4.64
C MET A 58 -5.98 3.71 4.20
N LEU A 59 -6.36 2.44 4.29
CA LEU A 59 -5.49 1.32 3.92
C LEU A 59 -5.13 1.37 2.43
N VAL A 60 -6.10 1.68 1.57
CA VAL A 60 -5.88 1.82 0.11
C VAL A 60 -4.93 2.99 -0.18
N ILE A 61 -5.14 4.15 0.46
CA ILE A 61 -4.28 5.32 0.29
C ILE A 61 -2.85 5.00 0.74
N TYR A 62 -2.70 4.35 1.90
CA TYR A 62 -1.41 3.95 2.42
C TYR A 62 -0.70 2.96 1.48
N SER A 63 -1.43 1.96 0.97
CA SER A 63 -0.89 1.00 0.01
C SER A 63 -0.43 1.68 -1.28
N ALA A 64 -1.18 2.64 -1.81
CA ALA A 64 -0.79 3.39 -3.01
C ALA A 64 0.45 4.25 -2.77
N TYR A 65 0.57 4.88 -1.60
CA TYR A 65 1.75 5.65 -1.21
C TYR A 65 2.99 4.76 -1.12
N GLU A 66 2.89 3.63 -0.42
CA GLU A 66 4.02 2.71 -0.27
C GLU A 66 4.43 2.09 -1.61
N TYR A 67 3.45 1.74 -2.45
CA TYR A 67 3.70 1.29 -3.81
C TYR A 67 4.49 2.33 -4.61
N ARG A 68 4.07 3.60 -4.59
CA ARG A 68 4.77 4.68 -5.30
C ARG A 68 6.21 4.83 -4.78
N ARG A 69 6.40 4.71 -3.47
CA ARG A 69 7.73 4.81 -2.84
C ARG A 69 8.65 3.67 -3.26
N LEU A 70 8.21 2.42 -3.16
CA LEU A 70 8.99 1.25 -3.57
C LEU A 70 9.25 1.24 -5.08
N PHE A 71 8.23 1.58 -5.87
CA PHE A 71 8.34 1.64 -7.32
C PHE A 71 9.41 2.65 -7.76
N ASN A 72 9.45 3.83 -7.14
CA ASN A 72 10.49 4.82 -7.45
C ASN A 72 11.90 4.28 -7.15
N GLN A 73 12.09 3.57 -6.03
CA GLN A 73 13.38 2.97 -5.71
C GLN A 73 13.78 1.90 -6.73
N HIS A 74 12.85 1.03 -7.10
CA HIS A 74 13.08 0.03 -8.13
C HIS A 74 13.41 0.68 -9.48
N GLN A 75 12.69 1.74 -9.86
CA GLN A 75 12.92 2.46 -11.10
C GLN A 75 14.34 3.05 -11.17
N VAL A 76 14.83 3.61 -10.07
CA VAL A 76 16.19 4.17 -9.99
C VAL A 76 17.26 3.08 -10.15
N LEU A 77 17.08 1.93 -9.50
CA LEU A 77 18.03 0.82 -9.65
C LEU A 77 17.97 0.22 -11.06
N SER A 78 16.77 0.11 -11.64
CA SER A 78 16.59 -0.35 -13.03
C SER A 78 17.30 0.57 -14.02
N SER A 79 17.10 1.89 -13.88
CA SER A 79 17.74 2.85 -14.79
C SER A 79 19.26 2.81 -14.70
N GLN A 80 19.82 2.65 -13.49
CA GLN A 80 21.28 2.47 -13.32
C GLN A 80 21.78 1.20 -14.02
N GLY A 81 21.00 0.11 -13.97
CA GLY A 81 21.33 -1.12 -14.67
C GLY A 81 21.28 -0.94 -16.20
N GLU A 82 20.27 -0.25 -16.70
CA GLU A 82 20.13 0.09 -18.12
C GLU A 82 21.32 0.93 -18.62
N ASP A 83 21.71 1.96 -17.87
CA ASP A 83 22.85 2.82 -18.20
C ASP A 83 24.16 2.00 -18.28
N LEU A 84 24.40 1.13 -17.29
CA LEU A 84 25.59 0.28 -17.26
C LEU A 84 25.61 -0.73 -18.42
N GLN A 85 24.44 -1.23 -18.83
CA GLN A 85 24.32 -2.15 -19.95
C GLN A 85 24.64 -1.46 -21.29
N VAL A 86 24.27 -0.17 -21.43
CA VAL A 86 24.68 0.64 -22.59
C VAL A 86 26.19 0.82 -22.61
N GLU A 87 26.81 1.19 -21.49
CA GLU A 87 28.26 1.35 -21.38
C GLU A 87 28.99 0.03 -21.71
N TRP A 88 28.52 -1.09 -21.16
CA TRP A 88 29.08 -2.40 -21.46
C TRP A 88 28.98 -2.76 -22.95
N GLY A 89 27.85 -2.44 -23.58
CA GLY A 89 27.68 -2.61 -25.03
C GLY A 89 28.66 -1.77 -25.85
N GLN A 90 28.91 -0.52 -25.44
CA GLN A 90 29.91 0.34 -26.07
C GLN A 90 31.32 -0.25 -25.94
N LEU A 91 31.70 -0.67 -24.73
CA LEU A 91 33.00 -1.30 -24.48
C LEU A 91 33.18 -2.60 -25.28
N LEU A 92 32.13 -3.41 -25.41
CA LEU A 92 32.18 -4.63 -26.20
C LEU A 92 32.40 -4.34 -27.69
N LEU A 93 31.79 -3.28 -28.21
CA LEU A 93 32.03 -2.83 -29.58
C LEU A 93 33.48 -2.35 -29.76
N GLU A 94 34.01 -1.58 -28.81
CA GLU A 94 35.42 -1.16 -28.80
C GLU A 94 36.37 -2.36 -28.79
N GLU A 95 36.12 -3.35 -27.92
CA GLU A 95 36.91 -4.58 -27.83
C GLU A 95 36.84 -5.38 -29.14
N SER A 96 35.64 -5.53 -29.71
CA SER A 96 35.46 -6.24 -30.98
C SER A 96 36.22 -5.58 -32.13
N ALA A 97 36.28 -4.24 -32.15
CA ALA A 97 37.03 -3.48 -33.14
C ALA A 97 38.55 -3.67 -32.98
N TRP A 98 39.05 -3.84 -31.75
CA TRP A 98 40.48 -4.06 -31.47
C TRP A 98 40.91 -5.53 -31.65
N SER A 99 40.00 -6.46 -31.37
CA SER A 99 40.23 -7.90 -31.45
C SER A 99 40.17 -8.43 -32.90
N SER A 100 39.36 -7.79 -33.76
CA SER A 100 39.01 -8.30 -35.09
C SER A 100 40.18 -8.52 -36.07
N ASN A 101 41.30 -7.79 -36.00
CA ASN A 101 42.43 -8.07 -36.91
C ASN A 101 43.74 -7.36 -36.56
N ASN A 102 43.67 -6.14 -36.01
CA ASN A 102 44.83 -5.25 -35.95
C ASN A 102 46.01 -5.81 -35.15
N ARG A 103 45.76 -6.44 -34.00
CA ARG A 103 46.85 -6.93 -33.14
C ARG A 103 47.54 -8.18 -33.70
N VAL A 104 46.78 -9.11 -34.29
CA VAL A 104 47.34 -10.33 -34.91
C VAL A 104 48.09 -9.96 -36.19
N GLU A 105 47.51 -9.09 -37.02
CA GLU A 105 48.10 -8.59 -38.26
C GLU A 105 49.40 -7.81 -37.99
N THR A 106 49.41 -6.92 -37.00
CA THR A 106 50.63 -6.20 -36.58
C THR A 106 51.72 -7.13 -36.06
N LEU A 107 51.36 -8.20 -35.33
CA LEU A 107 52.32 -9.19 -34.84
C LEU A 107 52.87 -10.06 -35.97
N ALA A 108 52.02 -10.47 -36.93
CA ALA A 108 52.42 -11.23 -38.10
C ALA A 108 53.38 -10.41 -38.99
N ASP A 109 53.07 -9.14 -39.22
CA ASP A 109 53.90 -8.25 -40.02
C ASP A 109 55.22 -7.91 -39.32
N LYS A 110 55.18 -7.50 -38.03
CA LYS A 110 56.39 -7.05 -37.32
C LYS A 110 57.29 -8.16 -36.78
N LYS A 111 56.74 -9.25 -36.26
CA LYS A 111 57.56 -10.33 -35.66
C LYS A 111 57.86 -11.45 -36.64
N LEU A 112 56.94 -11.75 -37.56
CA LEU A 112 57.07 -12.85 -38.49
C LEU A 112 57.42 -12.39 -39.91
N GLN A 113 57.48 -11.07 -40.16
CA GLN A 113 57.74 -10.48 -41.49
C GLN A 113 56.78 -11.04 -42.56
N MET A 114 55.56 -11.39 -42.15
CA MET A 114 54.57 -11.94 -43.05
C MET A 114 54.00 -10.82 -43.92
N THR A 115 54.27 -10.90 -45.22
CA THR A 115 53.66 -10.04 -46.24
C THR A 115 52.47 -10.74 -46.88
N THR A 116 51.49 -9.96 -47.35
CA THR A 116 50.36 -10.52 -48.10
C THR A 116 50.87 -11.07 -49.44
N PRO A 117 50.71 -12.37 -49.73
CA PRO A 117 51.25 -12.97 -50.95
C PRO A 117 50.55 -12.41 -52.19
N GLU A 118 51.34 -12.15 -53.22
CA GLU A 118 50.85 -11.72 -54.54
C GLU A 118 50.20 -12.90 -55.29
N ARG A 119 49.32 -12.63 -56.27
CA ARG A 119 48.49 -13.66 -56.91
C ARG A 119 49.27 -14.84 -57.50
N ASP A 120 50.50 -14.60 -57.95
CA ASP A 120 51.37 -15.62 -58.55
C ASP A 120 52.01 -16.57 -57.52
N ASN A 121 51.96 -16.25 -56.23
CA ASN A 121 52.58 -17.05 -55.15
C ASN A 121 51.57 -17.94 -54.40
N ILE A 122 50.38 -18.15 -54.97
CA ILE A 122 49.31 -18.95 -54.34
C ILE A 122 49.26 -20.34 -54.99
N GLU A 123 49.80 -21.36 -54.31
CA GLU A 123 49.66 -22.77 -54.70
C GLU A 123 48.46 -23.43 -53.99
N ILE A 124 47.55 -24.03 -54.78
CA ILE A 124 46.37 -24.72 -54.26
C ILE A 124 46.66 -26.22 -54.24
N VAL A 125 46.86 -26.77 -53.04
CA VAL A 125 47.06 -28.21 -52.86
C VAL A 125 45.71 -28.90 -52.76
N ARG A 126 45.37 -29.74 -53.75
CA ARG A 126 44.17 -30.59 -53.72
C ARG A 126 44.46 -31.81 -52.86
N HIS A 127 43.68 -32.01 -51.81
CA HIS A 127 43.74 -33.25 -51.03
C HIS A 127 42.89 -34.31 -51.72
N GLU A 128 43.55 -35.22 -52.45
CA GLU A 128 42.95 -36.50 -52.84
C GLU A 128 42.85 -37.38 -51.58
N ARG A 129 41.64 -37.84 -51.25
CA ARG A 129 41.42 -38.93 -50.28
C ARG A 129 41.47 -40.27 -51.00
#